data_AF-A0A7C0U2V2-F1
#
_entry.id   AF-A0A7C0U2V2-F1
#
_cell.length_a   1.000
_cell.length_b   1.000
_cell.length_c   1.000
_cell.angle_alpha   90.00
_cell.angle_beta   90.00
_cell.angle_gamma   90.00
#
_symmetry.space_group_name_H-M   'P 1'
#
loop_
_entity.id
_entity.type
_entity.pdbx_description
1 polymer ?
#
loop_
_entity_poly.entity_id
_entity_poly.type
_entity_poly.pdbx_seq_one_letter_code
_entity_poly.pdbx_strand_id
1 'polypeptide(L)'
;MRFFYKTAEILYKLKDLRIANISELAREANITYAQLHKYIKQFKDKGFIVEEDFGNKREKLYKLTEKGQIIADSVEKIKKQI
;
A
#
# COMPACT_ATOMS: atom_id res chain seq x y z
N MET A 1 11.50 -1.37 15.66
CA MET A 1 10.40 -2.10 14.96
C MET A 1 9.17 -1.26 14.60
N ARG A 2 8.86 -0.12 15.26
CA ARG A 2 7.64 0.69 15.02
C ARG A 2 7.44 1.20 13.58
N PHE A 3 8.52 1.47 12.86
CA PHE A 3 8.47 1.98 11.48
C PHE A 3 7.96 0.94 10.47
N PHE A 4 8.37 -0.32 10.62
CA PHE A 4 8.01 -1.37 9.67
C PHE A 4 6.50 -1.67 9.69
N TYR A 5 5.90 -1.66 10.88
CA TYR A 5 4.46 -1.84 11.06
C TYR A 5 3.63 -0.74 10.39
N LYS A 6 3.99 0.54 10.58
CA LYS A 6 3.29 1.65 9.92
C LYS A 6 3.39 1.58 8.39
N THR A 7 4.52 1.17 7.84
CA THR A 7 4.64 0.95 6.39
C THR A 7 3.83 -0.25 5.91
N ALA A 8 3.86 -1.36 6.64
CA ALA A 8 3.14 -2.57 6.24
C ALA A 8 1.61 -2.41 6.37
N GLU A 9 1.15 -1.52 7.25
CA GLU A 9 -0.25 -1.14 7.36
C GLU A 9 -0.82 -0.53 6.07
N ILE A 10 0.00 0.17 5.28
CA ILE A 10 -0.43 0.72 3.98
C ILE A 10 -0.74 -0.40 2.99
N LEU A 11 0.03 -1.49 3.00
CA LEU A 11 -0.25 -2.66 2.17
C LEU A 11 -1.54 -3.35 2.63
N TYR A 12 -1.78 -3.42 3.93
CA TYR A 12 -3.05 -3.91 4.48
C TYR A 12 -4.24 -3.04 4.05
N LYS A 13 -4.13 -1.71 4.09
CA LYS A 13 -5.18 -0.81 3.57
C LYS A 13 -5.39 -0.96 2.07
N LEU A 14 -4.32 -1.13 1.30
CA LEU A 14 -4.41 -1.37 -0.14
C LEU A 14 -5.09 -2.71 -0.46
N LYS A 15 -4.91 -3.73 0.39
CA LYS A 15 -5.62 -5.01 0.28
C LYS A 15 -7.14 -4.80 0.37
N ASP A 16 -7.60 -4.02 1.35
CA ASP A 16 -9.03 -3.76 1.55
C ASP A 16 -9.64 -2.98 0.37
N LEU A 17 -8.89 -2.02 -0.19
CA LEU A 17 -9.32 -1.21 -1.34
C LEU A 17 -9.23 -1.96 -2.68
N ARG A 18 -8.43 -3.04 -2.75
CA ARG A 18 -8.03 -3.79 -3.97
C ARG A 18 -7.19 -2.98 -4.97
N ILE A 19 -7.64 -1.77 -5.28
CA ILE A 19 -6.97 -0.80 -6.15
C ILE A 19 -7.24 0.61 -5.61
N ALA A 20 -6.22 1.46 -5.55
CA ALA A 20 -6.37 2.82 -5.03
C ALA A 20 -5.37 3.80 -5.66
N ASN A 21 -5.76 5.07 -5.75
CA ASN A 21 -4.83 6.15 -6.06
C ASN A 21 -4.07 6.63 -4.79
N ILE A 22 -3.09 7.52 -4.97
CA ILE A 22 -2.31 8.08 -3.85
C ILE A 22 -3.20 8.84 -2.85
N SER A 23 -4.21 9.57 -3.33
CA SER A 23 -5.10 10.37 -2.48
C SER A 23 -5.93 9.51 -1.54
N GLU A 24 -6.61 8.50 -2.08
CA GLU A 24 -7.39 7.54 -1.32
C GLU A 24 -6.51 6.80 -0.31
N LEU A 25 -5.37 6.29 -0.75
CA LEU A 25 -4.49 5.52 0.12
C LEU A 25 -3.86 6.36 1.23
N ALA A 26 -3.54 7.63 0.96
CA ALA A 26 -3.03 8.56 1.98
C ALA A 26 -4.09 8.87 3.04
N ARG A 27 -5.34 9.06 2.60
CA ARG A 27 -6.49 9.31 3.48
C ARG A 27 -6.77 8.10 4.38
N GLU A 28 -6.86 6.91 3.80
CA GLU A 28 -7.17 5.67 4.56
C GLU A 28 -6.04 5.24 5.50
N ALA A 29 -4.79 5.54 5.16
CA ALA A 29 -3.64 5.28 6.02
C ALA A 29 -3.35 6.41 7.02
N ASN A 30 -4.08 7.54 6.94
CA ASN A 30 -3.87 8.75 7.74
C ASN A 30 -2.41 9.22 7.75
N ILE A 31 -1.82 9.35 6.55
CA ILE A 31 -0.45 9.83 6.35
C ILE A 31 -0.39 10.92 5.30
N THR A 32 0.70 11.68 5.31
CA THR A 32 0.92 12.73 4.31
C THR A 32 1.24 12.14 2.93
N TYR A 33 0.89 12.86 1.87
CA TYR A 33 1.26 12.53 0.49
C TYR A 33 2.76 12.29 0.33
N ALA A 34 3.60 13.15 0.92
CA ALA A 34 5.05 13.04 0.83
C ALA A 34 5.57 11.72 1.44
N GLN A 35 5.01 11.31 2.58
CA GLN A 35 5.34 10.02 3.20
C GLN A 35 4.87 8.86 2.32
N LEU A 36 3.64 8.92 1.81
CA LEU A 36 3.10 7.87 0.96
C LEU A 36 3.92 7.71 -0.33
N HIS A 37 4.31 8.79 -1.00
CA HIS A 37 5.16 8.73 -2.18
C HIS A 37 6.48 8.00 -1.91
N LYS A 38 7.11 8.25 -0.75
CA LYS A 38 8.32 7.55 -0.32
C LYS A 38 8.07 6.05 -0.15
N TYR A 39 6.94 5.68 0.44
CA TYR A 39 6.59 4.27 0.68
C TYR A 39 6.19 3.54 -0.61
N ILE A 40 5.40 4.16 -1.49
CA ILE A 40 5.04 3.63 -2.81
C ILE A 40 6.31 3.32 -3.61
N LYS A 41 7.29 4.23 -3.61
CA LYS A 41 8.59 3.96 -4.26
C LYS A 41 9.26 2.71 -3.69
N GLN A 42 9.37 2.61 -2.36
CA GLN A 42 9.97 1.43 -1.71
C GLN A 42 9.20 0.14 -1.98
N PHE A 43 7.87 0.18 -2.05
CA PHE A 43 7.03 -0.98 -2.34
C PHE A 43 7.17 -1.43 -3.78
N LYS A 44 7.27 -0.49 -4.74
CA LYS A 44 7.61 -0.81 -6.13
C LYS A 44 8.99 -1.46 -6.24
N ASP A 45 10.01 -0.86 -5.62
CA ASP A 45 11.38 -1.38 -5.64
C ASP A 45 11.47 -2.80 -5.05
N LYS A 46 10.61 -3.12 -4.06
CA LYS A 46 10.53 -4.45 -3.42
C LYS A 46 9.60 -5.43 -4.14
N GLY A 47 8.85 -4.98 -5.15
CA GLY A 47 7.89 -5.76 -5.92
C GLY A 47 6.61 -6.10 -5.15
N PHE A 48 6.18 -5.26 -4.20
CA PHE A 48 4.94 -5.47 -3.43
C PHE A 48 3.70 -4.86 -4.07
N ILE A 49 3.88 -3.85 -4.92
CA ILE A 49 2.79 -3.18 -5.63
C ILE A 49 3.16 -2.99 -7.09
N VAL A 50 2.15 -2.90 -7.94
CA VAL A 50 2.27 -2.48 -9.34
C VAL A 50 1.36 -1.29 -9.60
N GLU A 51 1.76 -0.47 -10.57
CA GLU A 51 0.94 0.63 -11.07
C GLU A 51 0.12 0.13 -12.25
N GLU A 52 -1.18 0.43 -12.26
CA GLU A 52 -2.09 0.12 -13.36
C GLU A 52 -2.40 1.41 -14.12
N ASP A 53 -2.28 1.34 -15.44
CA ASP A 53 -2.65 2.44 -16.34
C ASP A 53 -4.11 2.25 -16.82
N PHE A 54 -5.01 3.14 -16.39
CA PHE A 54 -6.41 3.16 -16.84
C PHE A 54 -6.65 4.14 -18.00
N GLY A 55 -5.64 4.38 -18.83
CA GLY A 55 -5.73 5.24 -20.02
C GLY A 55 -5.70 6.74 -19.74
N ASN A 56 -5.93 7.18 -18.50
CA ASN A 56 -5.76 8.57 -18.08
C ASN A 56 -4.43 8.74 -17.34
N LYS A 57 -3.39 9.23 -18.03
CA LYS A 57 -2.00 9.39 -17.50
C LYS A 57 -1.89 10.22 -16.20
N ARG A 58 -2.95 10.94 -15.82
CA ARG A 58 -2.99 11.77 -14.61
C ARG A 58 -3.34 11.00 -13.35
N GLU A 59 -3.97 9.82 -13.46
CA GLU A 59 -4.39 9.02 -12.30
C GLU A 59 -3.64 7.69 -12.27
N LYS A 60 -2.62 7.63 -11.42
CA LYS A 60 -1.89 6.39 -11.14
C LYS A 60 -2.64 5.59 -10.10
N LEU A 61 -3.07 4.39 -10.47
CA LEU A 61 -3.68 3.43 -9.56
C LEU A 61 -2.67 2.37 -9.16
N TYR A 62 -2.75 1.92 -7.92
CA TYR A 62 -1.86 0.90 -7.36
C TYR A 62 -2.66 -0.32 -6.95
N LYS A 63 -2.12 -1.51 -7.21
CA LYS A 63 -2.63 -2.78 -6.70
C LYS A 63 -1.50 -3.61 -6.09
N LEU A 64 -1.85 -4.50 -5.18
CA LEU A 64 -0.89 -5.45 -4.60
C LEU A 64 -0.46 -6.49 -5.65
N THR A 65 0.80 -6.89 -5.58
CA THR A 65 1.28 -8.12 -6.20
C THR A 65 1.02 -9.31 -5.29
N GLU A 66 1.25 -10.54 -5.75
CA GLU A 66 1.23 -11.75 -4.90
C GLU A 66 2.13 -11.60 -3.67
N LYS A 67 3.34 -11.05 -3.86
CA LYS A 67 4.28 -10.79 -2.76
C LYS A 67 3.75 -9.74 -1.79
N GLY A 68 3.12 -8.68 -2.30
CA GLY A 68 2.45 -7.67 -1.48
C GLY A 68 1.28 -8.24 -0.68
N GLN A 69 0.52 -9.15 -1.29
CA GLN A 69 -0.60 -9.83 -0.67
C GLN A 69 -0.16 -10.66 0.55
N ILE A 70 0.93 -11.42 0.42
CA ILE A 70 1.49 -12.22 1.54
C ILE A 70 1.84 -11.32 2.74
N ILE A 71 2.44 -10.15 2.49
CA ILE A 71 2.78 -9.20 3.55
C ILE A 71 1.53 -8.61 4.18
N ALA A 72 0.56 -8.18 3.37
CA ALA A 72 -0.71 -7.65 3.85
C ALA A 72 -1.47 -8.67 4.72
N ASP A 73 -1.49 -9.94 4.30
CA ASP A 73 -2.10 -11.04 5.05
C ASP A 73 -1.38 -11.32 6.37
N SER A 74 -0.04 -11.20 6.37
CA SER A 74 0.76 -11.34 7.59
C SER A 74 0.44 -10.23 8.59
N VAL A 75 0.30 -8.99 8.11
CA VAL A 75 -0.11 -7.84 8.93
C VAL A 75 -1.51 -8.05 9.49
N GLU A 76 -2.46 -8.52 8.68
CA GLU A 76 -3.82 -8.82 9.13
C GLU A 76 -3.83 -9.87 10.24
N LYS A 77 -3.06 -10.96 10.08
CA LYS A 77 -2.95 -12.01 11.12
C LYS A 77 -2.42 -11.45 12.43
N ILE A 78 -1.39 -10.60 12.38
CA ILE A 78 -0.84 -9.96 13.58
C ILE A 78 -1.90 -9.05 14.23
N LYS A 79 -2.64 -8.27 13.44
CA LYS A 79 -3.71 -7.40 13.95
C LYS A 79 -4.84 -8.17 14.63
N LYS A 80 -5.14 -9.40 14.19
CA LYS A 80 -6.16 -10.26 14.82
C LYS A 80 -5.70 -10.94 16.12
N GLN A 81 -4.40 -10.93 16.39
CA GLN A 81 -3.81 -11.55 17.60
C GLN A 81 -3.57 -10.54 18.73
N ILE A 82 -3.76 -9.25 18.47
CA ILE A 82 -3.62 -8.13 19.40
C ILE A 82 -5.02 -7.60 19.71
#